data_AF-A0A2V6X9Y1-F1
#
_entry.id   AF-A0A2V6X9Y1-F1
#
_cell.length_a   1.000
_cell.length_b   1.000
_cell.length_c   1.000
_cell.angle_alpha   90.00
_cell.angle_beta   90.00
_cell.angle_gamma   90.00
#
_symmetry.space_group_name_H-M   'P 1'
#
loop_
_entity.id
_entity.type
_entity.pdbx_description
1 polymer ?
#
loop_
_entity_poly.entity_id
_entity_poly.type
_entity_poly.pdbx_seq_one_letter_code
_entity_poly.pdbx_strand_id
1 'polypeptide(L)'
;VYPIRGAQVRDANAWAKYLDEARDRFGRRADVVFAQHHWPVWDTPRILDFLARQRDLYKYLHDQTVRLMNHGYKAAEIAERLALPRSLAGTWHARGYYGTLSHNAKSVYQRYIGWYDANPANLNPLPPVERGRKYVEYMGG
;
A
#
# COMPACT_ATOMS: atom_id res chain seq x y z
N VAL A 1 3.20 -2.63 2.96
CA VAL A 1 2.23 -3.46 3.73
C VAL A 1 2.25 -4.94 3.34
N TYR A 2 2.78 -5.30 2.17
CA TYR A 2 3.12 -6.68 1.83
C TYR A 2 4.56 -6.75 1.32
N PRO A 3 5.47 -7.47 1.98
CA PRO A 3 6.82 -7.66 1.47
C PRO A 3 6.82 -8.69 0.34
N ILE A 4 7.43 -8.35 -0.81
CA ILE A 4 7.42 -9.19 -2.03
C ILE A 4 8.07 -10.56 -1.82
N ARG A 5 8.93 -10.71 -0.79
CA ARG A 5 9.49 -12.01 -0.37
C ARG A 5 8.44 -13.05 0.05
N GLY A 6 7.17 -12.65 0.21
CA GLY A 6 6.09 -13.51 0.67
C GLY A 6 5.89 -13.41 2.18
N ALA A 7 4.71 -12.91 2.59
CA ALA A 7 4.25 -12.91 3.97
C ALA A 7 2.73 -12.64 4.00
N GLN A 8 2.11 -12.77 5.18
CA GLN A 8 0.75 -12.28 5.35
C GLN A 8 0.67 -10.77 5.06
N VAL A 9 -0.38 -10.34 4.35
CA VAL A 9 -0.65 -8.90 4.13
C VAL A 9 -0.93 -8.22 5.46
N ARG A 10 -0.17 -7.16 5.76
CA ARG A 10 -0.31 -6.35 6.97
C ARG A 10 -1.46 -5.35 6.82
N ASP A 11 -2.02 -4.97 7.95
CA ASP A 11 -3.13 -4.01 8.02
C ASP A 11 -2.63 -2.55 7.93
N ALA A 12 -2.88 -1.90 6.80
CA ALA A 12 -2.52 -0.50 6.58
C ALA A 12 -3.32 0.46 7.48
N ASN A 13 -4.58 0.15 7.76
CA ASN A 13 -5.45 0.98 8.59
C ASN A 13 -5.04 0.92 10.06
N ALA A 14 -4.72 -0.28 10.56
CA ALA A 14 -4.18 -0.43 11.91
C ALA A 14 -2.82 0.27 12.05
N TRP A 15 -1.96 0.22 11.02
CA TRP A 15 -0.68 0.94 11.04
C TRP A 15 -0.90 2.44 11.16
N ALA A 16 -1.79 3.02 10.35
CA ALA A 16 -2.15 4.43 10.46
C ALA A 16 -2.64 4.78 11.86
N LYS A 17 -3.54 3.96 12.43
CA LYS A 17 -4.04 4.14 13.80
C LYS A 17 -2.91 4.19 14.84
N TYR A 18 -1.96 3.26 14.81
CA TYR A 18 -0.86 3.27 15.78
C TYR A 18 0.10 4.46 15.63
N LEU A 19 0.29 4.97 14.41
CA LEU A 19 1.06 6.21 14.19
C LEU A 19 0.34 7.42 14.78
N ASP A 20 -1.00 7.46 14.65
CA ASP A 20 -1.82 8.51 15.25
C ASP A 20 -1.78 8.45 16.77
N GLU A 21 -1.95 7.25 17.36
CA GLU A 21 -1.85 7.06 18.81
C GLU A 21 -0.46 7.45 19.36
N ALA A 22 0.62 7.11 18.65
CA ALA A 22 1.97 7.51 19.04
C ALA A 22 2.16 9.03 18.99
N ARG A 23 1.63 9.67 17.94
CA ARG A 23 1.65 11.13 17.79
C ARG A 23 0.90 11.82 18.93
N ASP A 24 -0.27 11.32 19.30
CA ASP A 24 -1.09 11.89 20.36
C ASP A 24 -0.50 11.68 21.76
N ARG A 25 0.02 10.48 22.05
CA ARG A 25 0.57 10.14 23.37
C ARG A 25 1.91 10.79 23.66
N PHE A 26 2.77 10.86 22.64
CA PHE A 26 4.19 11.20 22.82
C PHE A 26 4.63 12.43 22.05
N GLY A 27 4.01 12.73 20.89
CA GLY A 27 4.52 13.72 19.95
C GLY A 27 4.75 15.11 20.54
N ARG A 28 3.89 15.58 21.45
CA ARG A 28 4.02 16.91 22.09
C ARG A 28 5.13 17.01 23.15
N ARG A 29 5.71 15.89 23.57
CA ARG A 29 6.75 15.83 24.63
C ARG A 29 8.05 15.18 24.13
N ALA A 30 8.12 14.89 22.84
CA ALA A 30 9.28 14.24 22.23
C ALA A 30 10.19 15.29 21.60
N ASP A 31 11.47 15.24 21.95
CA ASP A 31 12.52 16.05 21.33
C ASP A 31 13.22 15.32 20.17
N VAL A 32 13.14 13.98 20.15
CA VAL A 32 13.70 13.12 19.11
C VAL A 32 12.84 11.87 18.87
N VAL A 33 12.71 11.46 17.61
CA VAL A 33 12.22 10.14 17.19
C VAL A 33 13.32 9.43 16.42
N PHE A 34 13.60 8.18 16.78
CA PHE A 34 14.49 7.28 16.06
C PHE A 34 13.82 5.92 15.85
N ALA A 35 14.30 5.17 14.88
CA ALA A 35 13.76 3.86 14.53
C ALA A 35 14.90 2.88 14.29
N GLN A 36 14.57 1.59 14.22
CA GLN A 36 15.54 0.54 13.91
C GLN A 36 16.16 0.68 12.50
N HIS A 37 15.60 1.52 11.62
CA HIS A 37 16.01 1.70 10.24
C HIS A 37 16.02 3.21 9.91
N HIS A 38 16.98 3.64 9.08
CA HIS A 38 17.26 5.04 8.70
C HIS A 38 17.73 5.93 9.88
N TRP A 39 17.60 7.25 9.73
CA TRP A 39 18.14 8.27 10.63
C TRP A 39 17.04 8.94 11.49
N PRO A 40 17.42 9.62 12.58
CA PRO A 40 16.46 10.26 13.49
C PRO A 40 15.78 11.52 12.92
N VAL A 41 14.70 11.93 13.57
CA VAL A 41 14.04 13.24 13.39
C VAL A 41 14.06 13.97 14.73
N TRP A 42 14.61 15.17 14.74
CA TRP A 42 14.69 16.04 15.91
C TRP A 42 13.63 17.14 15.82
N ASP A 43 13.37 17.77 16.97
CA ASP A 43 12.46 18.91 17.16
C ASP A 43 10.97 18.52 17.11
N THR A 44 10.23 18.86 18.17
CA THR A 44 8.81 18.53 18.32
C THR A 44 7.95 18.89 17.10
N PRO A 45 8.05 20.08 16.47
CA PRO A 45 7.23 20.40 15.28
C PRO A 45 7.50 19.46 14.10
N ARG A 46 8.76 19.09 13.86
CA ARG A 46 9.15 18.19 12.77
C ARG A 46 8.72 16.76 13.06
N ILE A 47 8.78 16.32 14.31
CA ILE A 47 8.27 15.03 14.76
C ILE A 47 6.76 14.93 14.54
N LEU A 48 6.00 15.96 14.90
CA LEU A 48 4.55 15.99 14.72
C LEU A 48 4.15 15.95 13.24
N ASP A 49 4.88 16.66 12.37
CA ASP A 49 4.68 16.62 10.91
C ASP A 49 5.08 15.26 10.33
N PHE A 50 6.24 14.71 10.74
CA PHE A 50 6.71 13.39 10.32
C PHE A 50 5.69 12.28 10.62
N LEU A 51 5.23 12.19 11.88
CA LEU A 51 4.25 11.19 12.29
C LEU A 51 2.91 11.38 11.59
N ALA A 52 2.46 12.63 11.40
CA ALA A 52 1.22 12.92 10.68
C ALA A 52 1.30 12.48 9.21
N ARG A 53 2.39 12.80 8.50
CA ARG A 53 2.56 12.40 7.09
C ARG A 53 2.71 10.89 6.93
N GLN A 54 3.40 10.22 7.86
CA GLN A 54 3.49 8.76 7.85
C GLN A 54 2.10 8.12 8.08
N ARG A 55 1.33 8.62 9.05
CA ARG A 55 -0.05 8.19 9.29
C ARG A 55 -0.90 8.38 8.04
N ASP A 56 -0.88 9.58 7.47
CA ASP A 56 -1.69 9.95 6.31
C ASP A 56 -1.32 9.13 5.08
N LEU A 57 -0.05 8.76 4.91
CA LEU A 57 0.40 7.88 3.84
C LEU A 57 -0.30 6.51 3.90
N TYR A 58 -0.24 5.84 5.06
CA TYR A 58 -0.87 4.53 5.21
C TYR A 58 -2.39 4.61 5.17
N LYS A 59 -2.97 5.67 5.75
CA LYS A 59 -4.42 5.88 5.75
C LYS A 59 -4.94 6.18 4.35
N TYR A 60 -4.25 7.02 3.57
CA TYR A 60 -4.59 7.32 2.19
C TYR A 60 -4.49 6.09 1.30
N LEU A 61 -3.37 5.35 1.38
CA LEU A 61 -3.19 4.07 0.70
C LEU A 61 -4.38 3.14 0.96
N HIS A 62 -4.76 2.99 2.22
CA HIS A 62 -5.86 2.14 2.63
C HIS A 62 -7.20 2.63 2.09
N ASP A 63 -7.63 3.83 2.49
CA ASP A 63 -8.97 4.33 2.26
C ASP A 63 -9.25 4.54 0.78
N GLN A 64 -8.27 5.01 0.01
CA GLN A 64 -8.47 5.18 -1.43
C GLN A 64 -8.46 3.86 -2.19
N THR A 65 -7.71 2.86 -1.73
CA THR A 65 -7.84 1.50 -2.26
C THR A 65 -9.23 0.94 -1.99
N VAL A 66 -9.72 1.05 -0.76
CA VAL A 66 -11.07 0.57 -0.39
C VAL A 66 -12.15 1.33 -1.14
N ARG A 67 -12.04 2.66 -1.28
CA ARG A 67 -12.97 3.47 -2.06
C ARG A 67 -13.02 3.02 -3.52
N LEU A 68 -11.88 2.84 -4.17
CA LEU A 68 -11.83 2.41 -5.58
C LEU A 68 -12.33 0.96 -5.74
N MET A 69 -12.00 0.08 -4.81
CA MET A 69 -12.57 -1.28 -4.75
C MET A 69 -14.10 -1.25 -4.67
N ASN A 70 -14.68 -0.38 -3.84
CA ASN A 70 -16.13 -0.19 -3.76
C ASN A 70 -16.75 0.40 -5.04
N HIS A 71 -15.96 1.04 -5.89
CA HIS A 71 -16.38 1.46 -7.23
C HIS A 71 -16.20 0.36 -8.29
N GLY A 72 -15.86 -0.87 -7.89
CA GLY A 72 -15.72 -2.02 -8.78
C GLY A 72 -14.36 -2.16 -9.45
N TYR A 73 -13.37 -1.31 -9.11
CA TYR A 73 -12.03 -1.44 -9.66
C TYR A 73 -11.31 -2.67 -9.12
N LYS A 74 -10.57 -3.34 -10.00
CA LYS A 74 -9.71 -4.49 -9.68
C LYS A 74 -8.37 -4.04 -9.14
N ALA A 75 -7.66 -4.94 -8.45
CA ALA A 75 -6.35 -4.65 -7.85
C ALA A 75 -5.37 -3.94 -8.81
N ALA A 76 -5.25 -4.42 -10.05
CA ALA A 76 -4.37 -3.83 -11.04
C ALA A 76 -4.80 -2.41 -11.43
N GLU A 77 -6.10 -2.19 -11.65
CA GLU A 77 -6.66 -0.90 -12.04
C GLU A 77 -6.52 0.14 -10.93
N ILE A 78 -6.72 -0.26 -9.68
CA ILE A 78 -6.49 0.59 -8.51
C ILE A 78 -5.02 1.01 -8.47
N ALA A 79 -4.10 0.08 -8.67
CA ALA A 79 -2.67 0.35 -8.57
C ALA A 79 -2.16 1.35 -9.62
N GLU A 80 -2.76 1.36 -10.81
CA GLU A 80 -2.44 2.32 -11.88
C GLU A 80 -3.13 3.68 -11.68
N ARG A 81 -4.28 3.71 -11.00
CA ARG A 81 -5.05 4.95 -10.76
C ARG A 81 -4.62 5.69 -9.50
N LEU A 82 -4.17 4.96 -8.49
CA LEU A 82 -3.88 5.52 -7.18
C LEU A 82 -2.60 6.37 -7.25
N ALA A 83 -2.73 7.66 -6.95
CA ALA A 83 -1.62 8.59 -6.87
C ALA A 83 -1.65 9.30 -5.51
N LEU A 84 -0.49 9.54 -4.91
CA LEU A 84 -0.44 10.32 -3.67
C LEU A 84 -0.82 11.78 -3.93
N PRO A 85 -1.56 12.43 -3.01
CA PRO A 85 -1.80 13.86 -3.08
C PRO A 85 -0.47 14.62 -2.98
N ARG A 86 -0.40 15.83 -3.55
CA ARG A 86 0.83 16.66 -3.57
C ARG A 86 1.47 16.81 -2.19
N SER A 87 0.66 16.92 -1.14
CA SER A 87 1.11 17.01 0.25
C SER A 87 1.95 15.81 0.71
N LEU A 88 1.72 14.61 0.17
CA LEU A 88 2.49 13.41 0.51
C LEU A 88 3.53 13.07 -0.56
N ALA A 89 3.21 13.29 -1.83
CA ALA A 89 4.12 13.00 -2.94
C ALA A 89 5.42 13.82 -2.86
N GLY A 90 5.37 15.05 -2.34
CA GLY A 90 6.55 15.90 -2.15
C GLY A 90 7.46 15.49 -0.99
N THR A 91 7.09 14.49 -0.18
CA THR A 91 7.82 14.15 1.03
C THR A 91 8.76 12.95 0.82
N TRP A 92 10.05 13.12 1.11
CA TRP A 92 11.09 12.10 0.88
C TRP A 92 10.80 10.76 1.54
N HIS A 93 10.41 10.75 2.81
CA HIS A 93 10.13 9.52 3.55
C HIS A 93 8.81 8.82 3.16
N ALA A 94 8.02 9.41 2.26
CA ALA A 94 6.81 8.82 1.71
C ALA A 94 7.04 8.18 0.33
N ARG A 95 8.27 8.27 -0.21
CA ARG A 95 8.64 7.67 -1.49
C ARG A 95 8.79 6.16 -1.37
N GLY A 96 8.52 5.49 -2.49
CA GLY A 96 8.47 4.04 -2.54
C GLY A 96 9.81 3.34 -2.69
N TYR A 97 10.76 3.56 -1.77
CA TYR A 97 12.09 2.95 -1.83
C TYR A 97 12.13 1.47 -1.46
N TYR A 98 11.14 1.01 -0.69
CA TYR A 98 11.06 -0.37 -0.21
C TYR A 98 9.67 -0.96 -0.48
N GLY A 99 8.64 -0.36 0.12
CA GLY A 99 7.26 -0.54 -0.30
C GLY A 99 6.93 0.41 -1.46
N THR A 100 6.13 0.01 -2.44
CA THR A 100 5.64 0.92 -3.50
C THR A 100 4.14 1.11 -3.37
N LEU A 101 3.63 2.26 -3.80
CA LEU A 101 2.19 2.55 -3.77
C LEU A 101 1.40 1.50 -4.57
N SER A 102 1.88 1.17 -5.77
CA SER A 102 1.26 0.21 -6.68
C SER A 102 1.11 -1.19 -6.04
N HIS A 103 2.19 -1.81 -5.55
CA HIS A 103 2.05 -3.15 -4.96
C HIS A 103 1.27 -3.13 -3.64
N ASN A 104 1.44 -2.07 -2.84
CA ASN A 104 0.73 -1.95 -1.57
C ASN A 104 -0.79 -1.81 -1.77
N ALA A 105 -1.23 -1.11 -2.82
CA ALA A 105 -2.65 -1.01 -3.16
C ALA A 105 -3.22 -2.39 -3.53
N LYS A 106 -2.51 -3.16 -4.36
CA LYS A 106 -2.88 -4.55 -4.69
C LYS A 106 -2.99 -5.41 -3.42
N SER A 107 -2.11 -5.20 -2.45
CA SER A 107 -2.15 -5.93 -1.19
C SER A 107 -3.33 -5.55 -0.30
N VAL A 108 -3.66 -4.26 -0.19
CA VAL A 108 -4.85 -3.84 0.56
C VAL A 108 -6.09 -4.48 -0.06
N TYR A 109 -6.23 -4.45 -1.38
CA TYR A 109 -7.30 -5.17 -2.09
C TYR A 109 -7.33 -6.67 -1.71
N GLN A 110 -6.18 -7.35 -1.81
CA GLN A 110 -6.06 -8.77 -1.47
C GLN A 110 -6.46 -9.07 -0.03
N ARG A 111 -6.16 -8.19 0.92
CA ARG A 111 -6.54 -8.37 2.33
C ARG A 111 -8.07 -8.38 2.52
N TYR A 112 -8.80 -7.57 1.75
CA TYR A 112 -10.25 -7.41 1.91
C TYR A 112 -11.05 -8.44 1.14
N ILE A 113 -10.68 -8.73 -0.11
CA ILE A 113 -11.49 -9.59 -0.99
C ILE A 113 -10.73 -10.76 -1.61
N GLY A 114 -9.45 -10.94 -1.24
CA GLY A 114 -8.65 -12.07 -1.68
C GLY A 114 -8.09 -11.91 -3.10
N TRP A 115 -7.83 -13.05 -3.74
CA TRP A 115 -7.18 -13.11 -5.06
C TRP A 115 -8.16 -13.00 -6.22
N TYR A 116 -9.43 -13.33 -6.00
CA TYR A 116 -10.44 -13.42 -7.06
C TYR A 116 -10.99 -12.03 -7.40
N ASP A 117 -10.99 -11.68 -8.69
CA ASP A 117 -11.37 -10.34 -9.17
C ASP A 117 -12.85 -10.22 -9.55
N ALA A 118 -13.68 -11.18 -9.11
CA ALA A 118 -15.10 -11.30 -9.42
C ALA A 118 -15.46 -11.51 -10.92
N ASN A 119 -14.49 -11.72 -11.81
CA ASN A 119 -14.77 -12.15 -13.18
C ASN A 119 -14.69 -13.69 -13.29
N PRO A 120 -15.79 -14.41 -13.61
CA PRO A 120 -15.78 -15.87 -13.73
C PRO A 120 -14.74 -16.43 -14.71
N ALA A 121 -14.35 -15.67 -15.74
CA ALA A 121 -13.27 -16.06 -16.65
C ALA A 121 -11.92 -16.27 -15.93
N ASN A 122 -11.74 -15.65 -14.76
CA ASN A 122 -10.54 -15.71 -13.94
C ASN A 122 -10.68 -16.64 -12.72
N LEU A 123 -11.83 -17.29 -12.52
CA LEU A 123 -12.07 -18.14 -11.35
C LEU A 123 -11.26 -19.44 -11.39
N ASN A 124 -11.17 -20.06 -12.57
CA ASN A 124 -10.43 -21.30 -12.79
C ASN A 124 -9.56 -21.20 -14.05
N PRO A 125 -8.52 -20.35 -14.03
CA PRO A 125 -7.66 -20.16 -15.19
C PRO A 125 -6.81 -21.41 -15.42
N LEU A 126 -6.49 -21.68 -16.69
CA LEU A 126 -5.45 -22.67 -17.01
C LEU A 126 -4.14 -22.32 -16.30
N PRO A 127 -3.38 -23.32 -15.81
CA PRO A 127 -2.04 -23.09 -15.33
C PRO A 127 -1.15 -22.47 -16.43
N PRO A 128 -0.04 -21.80 -16.06
CA PRO A 128 0.72 -20.96 -17.00
C PRO A 128 1.21 -21.70 -18.25
N VAL A 129 1.56 -22.99 -18.15
CA VAL A 129 2.07 -23.78 -19.28
C VAL A 129 0.95 -24.11 -20.27
N GLU A 130 -0.21 -24.61 -19.83
CA GLU A 130 -1.32 -24.89 -20.74
C GLU A 130 -1.88 -23.61 -21.36
N ARG A 131 -1.98 -22.53 -20.57
CA ARG A 131 -2.40 -21.22 -21.06
C ARG A 131 -1.42 -20.68 -22.10
N GLY A 132 -0.12 -20.83 -21.86
CA GLY A 132 0.95 -20.38 -22.77
C GLY A 132 0.88 -21.06 -24.13
N ARG A 133 0.70 -22.38 -24.17
CA ARG A 133 0.55 -23.14 -25.43
C ARG A 133 -0.57 -22.58 -26.32
N LYS A 134 -1.73 -22.30 -25.73
CA LYS A 134 -2.87 -21.70 -26.46
C LYS A 134 -2.56 -20.30 -26.97
N TYR A 135 -1.90 -19.46 -26.17
CA TYR A 135 -1.52 -18.12 -26.61
C TYR A 135 -0.56 -18.15 -27.80
N VAL A 136 0.43 -19.04 -27.80
CA VAL A 136 1.38 -19.21 -28.92
C VAL A 136 0.66 -19.67 -30.18
N GLU A 137 -0.20 -20.70 -30.07
CA GLU A 137 -1.04 -21.17 -31.18
C GLU A 137 -1.89 -20.04 -31.78
N TYR A 138 -2.59 -19.26 -30.93
CA TYR A 138 -3.40 -18.13 -31.38
C TYR A 138 -2.60 -17.01 -32.04
N MET A 139 -1.30 -16.92 -31.77
CA MET A 139 -0.40 -15.92 -32.35
C MET A 139 0.35 -16.43 -33.59
N GLY A 140 0.13 -17.69 -34.02
CA GLY A 140 0.64 -18.21 -35.28
C GLY A 140 1.87 -19.14 -35.20
N GLY A 141 2.24 -19.62 -34.00
CA GLY A 141 3.30 -20.63 -33.81
C GLY A 141 4.48 -20.17 -32.97
#